data_AF-A0A7J0CM11-F1
#
_entry.id   AF-A0A7J0CM11-F1
#
_cell.length_a   1.000
_cell.length_b   1.000
_cell.length_c   1.000
_cell.angle_alpha   90.00
_cell.angle_beta   90.00
_cell.angle_gamma   90.00
#
_symmetry.space_group_name_H-M   'P 1'
#
loop_
_entity.id
_entity.type
_entity.pdbx_description
1 polymer ?
#
loop_
_entity_poly.entity_id
_entity_poly.type
_entity_poly.pdbx_seq_one_letter_code
_entity_poly.pdbx_strand_id
1 'polypeptide(L)'
;MSTPEQTEHLVLPGVLTAAEAAETVAALAAVQREDGALPWFRGHHLDPWDHTEAAMALDAAGEHKAAERAYDWLARHQNGDGSWYAAYHDGDPQQPTDLSRETNFCAYVAVGVWHHYLATGDDAFVDRMWPTVFAAIEFVLRLQQPGGQIGWKREADGTAVNDALLTGSSSVHQALRCALAIAERREEPQPDWELATGALAHAIRNHPERFLDKNRYSMDWYYPVLGGAVTGSEATARIQEGWDRFVVPGLGVRCVLPNPWVTGGESCELALALWVTGESDRALEILQSVQHLRAEGGLYWTGYVFEGNKAFWPEELTTWTAGSLLLAVAALGGTRRPPRSSPGSGCRSGWNRTAAAESGPGAAGPPSAADPARYGVSDEQVDHGRETVTGHDPRPCRVEREQVVRPARQPGGRVVHPLHEVVAPVGVQQVHQDPENDDEGQDVGHDGDDPRR
;
A
#
# COMPACT_ATOMS: atom_id res chain seq x y z
N MET A 1 10.16 -25.75 -3.82
CA MET A 1 11.29 -25.90 -2.90
C MET A 1 12.32 -24.88 -3.33
N SER A 2 12.24 -23.69 -2.75
CA SER A 2 13.20 -22.61 -2.94
C SER A 2 14.58 -23.11 -2.50
N THR A 3 15.61 -22.79 -3.28
CA THR A 3 16.99 -23.13 -2.94
C THR A 3 17.52 -22.18 -1.86
N PRO A 4 18.50 -22.59 -1.03
CA PRO A 4 19.05 -21.73 0.03
C PRO A 4 19.61 -20.38 -0.45
N GLU A 5 20.01 -20.27 -1.73
CA GLU A 5 20.49 -19.02 -2.35
C GLU A 5 19.36 -18.04 -2.65
N GLN A 6 18.12 -18.51 -2.83
CA GLN A 6 16.95 -17.67 -3.17
C GLN A 6 16.33 -16.97 -1.93
N THR A 7 16.69 -17.41 -0.72
CA THR A 7 16.16 -16.86 0.54
C THR A 7 17.22 -16.10 1.35
N GLU A 8 18.42 -15.82 0.79
CA GLU A 8 19.49 -15.13 1.51
C GLU A 8 19.09 -13.75 2.04
N HIS A 9 18.26 -13.00 1.31
CA HIS A 9 17.74 -11.69 1.75
C HIS A 9 16.56 -11.80 2.72
N LEU A 10 16.03 -13.01 2.94
CA LEU A 10 15.06 -13.32 3.99
C LEU A 10 15.74 -13.78 5.30
N VAL A 11 17.06 -13.63 5.41
CA VAL A 11 17.80 -13.89 6.64
C VAL A 11 18.03 -12.57 7.37
N LEU A 12 17.50 -12.47 8.59
CA LEU A 12 17.67 -11.29 9.44
C LEU A 12 18.04 -11.75 10.86
N PRO A 13 19.29 -11.53 11.31
CA PRO A 13 19.75 -11.98 12.63
C PRO A 13 18.84 -11.53 13.78
N GLY A 14 18.42 -12.50 14.60
CA GLY A 14 17.50 -12.28 15.72
C GLY A 14 16.03 -12.26 15.35
N VAL A 15 15.70 -12.36 14.05
CA VAL A 15 14.31 -12.38 13.55
C VAL A 15 14.04 -13.69 12.80
N LEU A 16 14.76 -13.95 11.70
CA LEU A 16 14.61 -15.17 10.89
C LEU A 16 15.97 -15.74 10.50
N THR A 17 16.17 -17.02 10.79
CA THR A 17 17.21 -17.82 10.15
C THR A 17 16.76 -18.29 8.75
N ALA A 18 17.71 -18.73 7.92
CA ALA A 18 17.40 -19.27 6.59
C ALA A 18 16.44 -20.47 6.64
N ALA A 19 16.55 -21.33 7.67
CA ALA A 19 15.67 -22.48 7.84
C ALA A 19 14.25 -22.06 8.23
N GLU A 20 14.10 -21.10 9.15
CA GLU A 20 12.80 -20.58 9.56
C GLU A 20 12.12 -19.81 8.43
N ALA A 21 12.89 -19.05 7.63
CA ALA A 21 12.38 -18.37 6.45
C ALA A 21 11.86 -19.38 5.42
N ALA A 22 12.62 -20.44 5.12
CA ALA A 22 12.18 -21.49 4.21
C ALA A 22 10.92 -22.22 4.71
N GLU A 23 10.80 -22.45 6.03
CA GLU A 23 9.61 -23.03 6.63
C GLU A 23 8.38 -22.11 6.47
N THR A 24 8.52 -20.81 6.77
CA THR A 24 7.43 -19.84 6.60
C THR A 24 6.98 -19.73 5.15
N VAL A 25 7.92 -19.67 4.20
CA VAL A 25 7.63 -19.63 2.76
C VAL A 25 6.89 -20.90 2.31
N ALA A 26 7.33 -22.07 2.77
CA ALA A 26 6.67 -23.33 2.44
C ALA A 26 5.25 -23.40 3.01
N ALA A 27 5.05 -22.91 4.25
CA ALA A 27 3.74 -22.86 4.88
C ALA A 27 2.79 -21.90 4.16
N LEU A 28 3.25 -20.70 3.81
CA LEU A 28 2.48 -19.73 3.02
C LEU A 28 2.08 -20.31 1.66
N ALA A 29 3.04 -20.92 0.94
CA ALA A 29 2.79 -21.56 -0.35
C ALA A 29 1.79 -22.73 -0.25
N ALA A 30 1.76 -23.46 0.88
CA ALA A 30 0.80 -24.55 1.10
C ALA A 30 -0.64 -24.05 1.31
N VAL A 31 -0.82 -22.80 1.73
CA VAL A 31 -2.16 -22.18 1.81
C VAL A 31 -2.71 -21.87 0.42
N GLN A 32 -1.86 -21.65 -0.59
CA GLN A 32 -2.32 -21.36 -1.95
C GLN A 32 -3.17 -22.49 -2.54
N ARG A 33 -4.31 -22.13 -3.13
CA ARG A 33 -5.15 -23.06 -3.88
C ARG A 33 -4.60 -23.34 -5.28
N GLU A 34 -5.10 -24.39 -5.90
CA GLU A 34 -4.72 -24.79 -7.27
C GLU A 34 -5.04 -23.72 -8.32
N ASP A 35 -6.11 -22.95 -8.10
CA ASP A 35 -6.53 -21.84 -8.97
C ASP A 35 -5.74 -20.54 -8.71
N GLY A 36 -4.79 -20.55 -7.78
CA GLY A 36 -3.94 -19.41 -7.43
C GLY A 36 -4.39 -18.60 -6.22
N ALA A 37 -5.60 -18.81 -5.71
CA ALA A 37 -6.14 -18.07 -4.57
C ALA A 37 -5.29 -18.24 -3.29
N LEU A 38 -5.04 -17.14 -2.58
CA LEU A 38 -4.43 -17.11 -1.25
C LEU A 38 -5.45 -16.58 -0.24
N PRO A 39 -6.19 -17.46 0.47
CA PRO A 39 -7.12 -17.02 1.51
C PRO A 39 -6.38 -16.52 2.76
N TRP A 40 -7.11 -15.87 3.67
CA TRP A 40 -6.65 -15.45 5.01
C TRP A 40 -6.03 -16.64 5.76
N PHE A 41 -6.74 -17.77 5.75
CA PHE A 41 -6.23 -19.12 5.98
C PHE A 41 -7.21 -20.12 5.34
N ARG A 42 -6.82 -21.39 5.23
CA ARG A 42 -7.67 -22.43 4.65
C ARG A 42 -9.01 -22.55 5.39
N GLY A 43 -10.11 -22.47 4.65
CA GLY A 43 -11.48 -22.53 5.18
C GLY A 43 -12.06 -21.19 5.63
N HIS A 44 -11.36 -20.07 5.40
CA HIS A 44 -11.82 -18.73 5.77
C HIS A 44 -12.14 -17.86 4.55
N HIS A 45 -12.26 -16.53 4.71
CA HIS A 45 -12.40 -15.64 3.56
C HIS A 45 -11.07 -15.44 2.82
N LEU A 46 -11.20 -14.93 1.60
CA LEU A 46 -10.15 -14.28 0.83
C LEU A 46 -10.63 -12.87 0.52
N ASP A 47 -9.85 -11.88 0.89
CA ASP A 47 -9.98 -10.50 0.41
C ASP A 47 -8.85 -10.19 -0.60
N PRO A 48 -9.05 -9.25 -1.53
CA PRO A 48 -8.05 -8.93 -2.56
C PRO A 48 -6.74 -8.35 -2.02
N TRP A 49 -6.78 -7.76 -0.82
CA TRP A 49 -5.68 -7.01 -0.26
C TRP A 49 -4.64 -7.94 0.37
N ASP A 50 -5.06 -8.78 1.30
CA ASP A 50 -4.21 -9.77 1.95
C ASP A 50 -3.74 -10.84 0.96
N HIS A 51 -4.59 -11.17 -0.02
CA HIS A 51 -4.19 -11.99 -1.17
C HIS A 51 -3.00 -11.36 -1.92
N THR A 52 -3.09 -10.07 -2.24
CA THR A 52 -2.00 -9.36 -2.94
C THR A 52 -0.73 -9.32 -2.08
N GLU A 53 -0.85 -9.06 -0.77
CA GLU A 53 0.31 -9.05 0.13
C GLU A 53 0.98 -10.41 0.24
N ALA A 54 0.19 -11.48 0.36
CA ALA A 54 0.70 -12.85 0.35
C ALA A 54 1.41 -13.19 -0.98
N ALA A 55 0.89 -12.70 -2.12
CA ALA A 55 1.55 -12.86 -3.42
C ALA A 55 2.90 -12.12 -3.46
N MET A 56 2.96 -10.88 -2.92
CA MET A 56 4.21 -10.13 -2.80
C MET A 56 5.23 -10.83 -1.92
N ALA A 57 4.79 -11.45 -0.82
CA ALA A 57 5.69 -12.22 0.05
C ALA A 57 6.26 -13.47 -0.66
N LEU A 58 5.46 -14.15 -1.48
CA LEU A 58 5.95 -15.24 -2.34
C LEU A 58 6.96 -14.73 -3.38
N ASP A 59 6.73 -13.56 -3.98
CA ASP A 59 7.71 -12.92 -4.86
C ASP A 59 9.01 -12.58 -4.14
N ALA A 60 8.90 -11.99 -2.95
CA ALA A 60 10.06 -11.71 -2.10
C ALA A 60 10.80 -13.00 -1.76
N ALA A 61 10.13 -14.15 -1.66
CA ALA A 61 10.78 -15.43 -1.43
C ALA A 61 11.37 -16.12 -2.69
N GLY A 62 11.24 -15.49 -3.87
CA GLY A 62 11.65 -16.09 -5.15
C GLY A 62 10.67 -17.14 -5.70
N GLU A 63 9.49 -17.28 -5.10
CA GLU A 63 8.41 -18.17 -5.55
C GLU A 63 7.53 -17.48 -6.61
N HIS A 64 8.17 -16.88 -7.62
CA HIS A 64 7.52 -16.03 -8.64
C HIS A 64 6.36 -16.70 -9.37
N LYS A 65 6.48 -18.00 -9.69
CA LYS A 65 5.39 -18.75 -10.33
C LYS A 65 4.17 -18.91 -9.43
N ALA A 66 4.36 -18.93 -8.11
CA ALA A 66 3.25 -18.97 -7.16
C ALA A 66 2.59 -17.60 -7.07
N ALA A 67 3.38 -16.52 -7.00
CA ALA A 67 2.88 -15.15 -7.03
C ALA A 67 2.11 -14.84 -8.33
N GLU A 68 2.64 -15.22 -9.51
CA GLU A 68 1.96 -15.03 -10.80
C GLU A 68 0.57 -15.69 -10.83
N ARG A 69 0.41 -16.89 -10.24
CA ARG A 69 -0.92 -17.52 -10.17
C ARG A 69 -1.91 -16.73 -9.33
N ALA A 70 -1.45 -16.07 -8.26
CA ALA A 70 -2.27 -15.21 -7.43
C ALA A 70 -2.70 -13.94 -8.19
N TYR A 71 -1.78 -13.28 -8.90
CA TYR A 71 -2.13 -12.15 -9.77
C TYR A 71 -3.05 -12.53 -10.92
N ASP A 72 -2.81 -13.68 -11.55
CA ASP A 72 -3.71 -14.19 -12.60
C ASP A 72 -5.10 -14.52 -12.02
N TRP A 73 -5.20 -14.92 -10.74
CA TRP A 73 -6.49 -15.09 -10.07
C TRP A 73 -7.22 -13.75 -9.94
N LEU A 74 -6.55 -12.68 -9.53
CA LEU A 74 -7.14 -11.34 -9.47
C LEU A 74 -7.62 -10.91 -10.86
N ALA A 75 -6.80 -11.06 -11.90
CA ALA A 75 -7.17 -10.70 -13.27
C ALA A 75 -8.40 -11.48 -13.77
N ARG A 76 -8.52 -12.78 -13.45
CA ARG A 76 -9.68 -13.61 -13.85
C ARG A 76 -10.97 -13.25 -13.12
N HIS A 77 -10.89 -12.74 -11.90
CA HIS A 77 -12.05 -12.51 -11.03
C HIS A 77 -12.35 -11.01 -10.82
N GLN A 78 -11.74 -10.13 -11.62
CA GLN A 78 -12.04 -8.71 -11.61
C GLN A 78 -13.46 -8.45 -12.11
N ASN A 79 -14.22 -7.64 -11.38
CA ASN A 79 -15.55 -7.21 -11.77
C ASN A 79 -15.49 -6.33 -13.03
N GLY A 80 -16.61 -6.24 -13.76
CA GLY A 80 -16.68 -5.47 -15.00
C GLY A 80 -16.43 -3.95 -14.85
N ASP A 81 -16.50 -3.42 -13.63
CA ASP A 81 -16.17 -2.02 -13.32
C ASP A 81 -14.70 -1.80 -12.89
N GLY A 82 -13.88 -2.87 -12.85
CA GLY A 82 -12.48 -2.85 -12.44
C GLY A 82 -12.25 -3.17 -10.96
N SER A 83 -13.31 -3.33 -10.16
CA SER A 83 -13.21 -3.65 -8.73
C SER A 83 -13.07 -5.16 -8.46
N TRP A 84 -12.89 -5.50 -7.18
CA TRP A 84 -13.19 -6.82 -6.63
C TRP A 84 -14.16 -6.64 -5.45
N TYR A 85 -14.86 -7.72 -5.11
CA TYR A 85 -15.62 -7.77 -3.88
C TYR A 85 -14.68 -7.80 -2.67
N ALA A 86 -15.14 -7.27 -1.54
CA ALA A 86 -14.33 -7.14 -0.33
C ALA A 86 -13.94 -8.51 0.23
N ALA A 87 -14.79 -9.53 0.08
CA ALA A 87 -14.47 -10.89 0.52
C ALA A 87 -15.13 -11.98 -0.32
N TYR A 88 -14.43 -13.10 -0.44
CA TYR A 88 -14.84 -14.34 -1.11
C TYR A 88 -14.69 -15.52 -0.16
N HIS A 89 -15.53 -16.55 -0.30
CA HIS A 89 -15.33 -17.80 0.42
C HIS A 89 -14.08 -18.54 -0.10
N ASP A 90 -13.27 -19.13 0.79
CA ASP A 90 -12.10 -19.92 0.38
C ASP A 90 -12.50 -21.09 -0.54
N GLY A 91 -11.98 -21.04 -1.76
CA GLY A 91 -12.19 -22.07 -2.78
C GLY A 91 -13.47 -21.93 -3.62
N ASP A 92 -14.27 -20.89 -3.40
CA ASP A 92 -15.40 -20.58 -4.29
C ASP A 92 -15.46 -19.07 -4.61
N PRO A 93 -14.73 -18.61 -5.66
CA PRO A 93 -14.79 -17.22 -6.10
C PRO A 93 -16.16 -16.81 -6.66
N GLN A 94 -17.06 -17.75 -6.95
CA GLN A 94 -18.43 -17.44 -7.40
C GLN A 94 -19.35 -17.11 -6.23
N GLN A 95 -18.89 -17.30 -4.99
CA GLN A 95 -19.64 -16.99 -3.77
C GLN A 95 -18.92 -15.89 -2.95
N PRO A 96 -19.03 -14.61 -3.37
CA PRO A 96 -18.59 -13.50 -2.53
C PRO A 96 -19.36 -13.48 -1.21
N THR A 97 -18.63 -13.30 -0.10
CA THR A 97 -19.18 -13.21 1.26
C THR A 97 -19.43 -11.76 1.68
N ASP A 98 -18.76 -10.80 1.05
CA ASP A 98 -19.04 -9.37 1.17
C ASP A 98 -19.00 -8.71 -0.22
N LEU A 99 -20.15 -8.18 -0.65
CA LEU A 99 -20.34 -7.56 -1.97
C LEU A 99 -19.95 -6.08 -2.04
N SER A 100 -19.51 -5.49 -0.94
CA SER A 100 -18.90 -4.16 -0.96
C SER A 100 -17.59 -4.19 -1.76
N ARG A 101 -17.16 -3.02 -2.24
CA ARG A 101 -15.94 -2.86 -3.03
C ARG A 101 -15.10 -1.76 -2.42
N GLU A 102 -14.09 -2.16 -1.67
CA GLU A 102 -13.20 -1.23 -0.98
C GLU A 102 -12.12 -0.71 -1.93
N THR A 103 -11.91 0.60 -1.92
CA THR A 103 -10.98 1.28 -2.83
C THR A 103 -9.54 0.91 -2.57
N ASN A 104 -9.17 0.77 -1.31
CA ASN A 104 -7.84 0.36 -0.89
C ASN A 104 -7.56 -1.07 -1.37
N PHE A 105 -8.51 -2.01 -1.23
CA PHE A 105 -8.37 -3.39 -1.74
C PHE A 105 -8.18 -3.43 -3.25
N CYS A 106 -8.99 -2.67 -3.97
CA CYS A 106 -8.91 -2.64 -5.43
C CYS A 106 -7.60 -2.00 -5.92
N ALA A 107 -7.14 -0.91 -5.29
CA ALA A 107 -5.92 -0.23 -5.70
C ALA A 107 -4.67 -1.09 -5.51
N TYR A 108 -4.65 -1.91 -4.47
CA TYR A 108 -3.45 -2.59 -3.98
C TYR A 108 -2.85 -3.58 -4.99
N VAL A 109 -3.61 -4.07 -5.98
CA VAL A 109 -3.04 -4.85 -7.09
C VAL A 109 -1.92 -4.10 -7.85
N ALA A 110 -1.99 -2.77 -7.93
CA ALA A 110 -0.95 -1.95 -8.56
C ALA A 110 0.38 -2.05 -7.80
N VAL A 111 0.31 -2.13 -6.46
CA VAL A 111 1.45 -2.37 -5.60
C VAL A 111 2.06 -3.72 -5.92
N GLY A 112 1.26 -4.79 -5.90
CA GLY A 112 1.75 -6.15 -6.12
C GLY A 112 2.37 -6.35 -7.49
N VAL A 113 1.74 -5.83 -8.55
CA VAL A 113 2.26 -5.92 -9.92
C VAL A 113 3.59 -5.18 -10.06
N TRP A 114 3.70 -3.99 -9.46
CA TRP A 114 4.97 -3.25 -9.46
C TRP A 114 6.05 -3.99 -8.66
N HIS A 115 5.71 -4.50 -7.47
CA HIS A 115 6.62 -5.31 -6.65
C HIS A 115 7.13 -6.55 -7.42
N HIS A 116 6.24 -7.28 -8.09
CA HIS A 116 6.61 -8.42 -8.94
C HIS A 116 7.61 -8.00 -10.01
N TYR A 117 7.31 -6.93 -10.75
CA TYR A 117 8.22 -6.39 -11.77
C TYR A 117 9.60 -6.06 -11.22
N LEU A 118 9.68 -5.48 -10.03
CA LEU A 118 10.95 -5.11 -9.41
C LEU A 118 11.74 -6.32 -8.92
N ALA A 119 11.05 -7.39 -8.54
CA ALA A 119 11.67 -8.66 -8.17
C ALA A 119 12.18 -9.45 -9.40
N THR A 120 11.46 -9.42 -10.53
CA THR A 120 11.73 -10.30 -11.68
C THR A 120 12.30 -9.61 -12.91
N GLY A 121 12.03 -8.31 -13.08
CA GLY A 121 12.28 -7.56 -14.32
C GLY A 121 11.39 -7.96 -15.50
N ASP A 122 10.28 -8.68 -15.27
CA ASP A 122 9.43 -9.22 -16.32
C ASP A 122 8.47 -8.17 -16.91
N ASP A 123 8.90 -7.55 -18.01
CA ASP A 123 8.06 -6.61 -18.77
C ASP A 123 6.81 -7.29 -19.37
N ALA A 124 6.87 -8.58 -19.73
CA ALA A 124 5.72 -9.27 -20.30
C ALA A 124 4.64 -9.54 -19.25
N PHE A 125 5.04 -9.74 -17.99
CA PHE A 125 4.10 -9.76 -16.85
C PHE A 125 3.39 -8.42 -16.67
N VAL A 126 4.15 -7.32 -16.67
CA VAL A 126 3.58 -5.97 -16.59
C VAL A 126 2.59 -5.73 -17.72
N ASP A 127 2.95 -6.10 -18.95
CA ASP A 127 2.08 -5.92 -20.10
C ASP A 127 0.77 -6.72 -20.02
N ARG A 128 0.86 -7.94 -19.46
CA ARG A 128 -0.31 -8.80 -19.24
C ARG A 128 -1.22 -8.26 -18.14
N MET A 129 -0.65 -7.72 -17.06
CA MET A 129 -1.41 -7.23 -15.90
C MET A 129 -1.88 -5.78 -16.02
N TRP A 130 -1.35 -5.02 -16.99
CA TRP A 130 -1.70 -3.61 -17.16
C TRP A 130 -3.21 -3.35 -17.28
N PRO A 131 -4.01 -4.09 -18.07
CA PRO A 131 -5.45 -3.87 -18.14
C PRO A 131 -6.14 -4.00 -16.78
N THR A 132 -5.69 -4.95 -15.95
CA THR A 132 -6.21 -5.17 -14.60
C THR A 132 -5.87 -4.02 -13.66
N VAL A 133 -4.61 -3.56 -13.66
CA VAL A 133 -4.17 -2.41 -12.87
C VAL A 133 -4.90 -1.15 -13.31
N PHE A 134 -4.97 -0.88 -14.61
CA PHE A 134 -5.63 0.30 -15.16
C PHE A 134 -7.11 0.35 -14.75
N ALA A 135 -7.86 -0.75 -14.93
CA ALA A 135 -9.27 -0.80 -14.56
C ALA A 135 -9.48 -0.61 -13.05
N ALA A 136 -8.60 -1.16 -12.22
CA ALA A 136 -8.65 -1.01 -10.77
C ALA A 136 -8.42 0.44 -10.33
N ILE A 137 -7.41 1.11 -10.89
CA ILE A 137 -7.13 2.53 -10.59
C ILE A 137 -8.27 3.43 -11.08
N GLU A 138 -8.80 3.18 -12.28
CA GLU A 138 -9.97 3.91 -12.78
C GLU A 138 -11.20 3.74 -11.88
N PHE A 139 -11.42 2.54 -11.31
CA PHE A 139 -12.45 2.33 -10.30
C PHE A 139 -12.25 3.22 -9.08
N VAL A 140 -11.05 3.23 -8.54
CA VAL A 140 -10.67 3.98 -7.34
C VAL A 140 -10.82 5.49 -7.55
N LEU A 141 -10.34 6.00 -8.68
CA LEU A 141 -10.41 7.44 -8.99
C LEU A 141 -11.83 7.95 -9.20
N ARG A 142 -12.78 7.10 -9.61
CA ARG A 142 -14.22 7.46 -9.64
C ARG A 142 -14.81 7.73 -8.26
N LEU A 143 -14.13 7.36 -7.17
CA LEU A 143 -14.53 7.67 -5.80
C LEU A 143 -13.74 8.84 -5.20
N GLN A 144 -12.83 9.45 -5.96
CA GLN A 144 -12.14 10.65 -5.50
C GLN A 144 -13.11 11.84 -5.41
N GLN A 145 -13.05 12.55 -4.28
CA GLN A 145 -13.86 13.73 -4.02
C GLN A 145 -13.10 15.02 -4.35
N PRO A 146 -13.79 16.18 -4.47
CA PRO A 146 -13.16 17.46 -4.79
C PRO A 146 -12.04 17.89 -3.82
N GLY A 147 -12.05 17.39 -2.59
CA GLY A 147 -10.99 17.62 -1.60
C GLY A 147 -9.78 16.68 -1.76
N GLY A 148 -9.75 15.81 -2.77
CA GLY A 148 -8.66 14.87 -3.02
C GLY A 148 -8.76 13.55 -2.23
N GLN A 149 -9.50 13.51 -1.13
CA GLN A 149 -9.77 12.26 -0.40
C GLN A 149 -10.60 11.30 -1.26
N ILE A 150 -10.41 10.00 -1.06
CA ILE A 150 -11.09 8.95 -1.81
C ILE A 150 -12.13 8.30 -0.91
N GLY A 151 -13.37 8.23 -1.39
CA GLY A 151 -14.44 7.51 -0.72
C GLY A 151 -14.06 6.05 -0.51
N TRP A 152 -14.18 5.52 0.71
CA TRP A 152 -13.48 4.27 1.06
C TRP A 152 -14.05 3.04 0.36
N LYS A 153 -15.35 3.03 0.00
CA LYS A 153 -15.97 1.90 -0.69
C LYS A 153 -17.17 2.26 -1.56
N ARG A 154 -17.60 1.28 -2.35
CA ARG A 154 -18.99 1.16 -2.82
C ARG A 154 -19.72 0.06 -2.06
N GLU A 155 -20.98 0.31 -1.71
CA GLU A 155 -21.85 -0.70 -1.12
C GLU A 155 -22.26 -1.78 -2.13
N ALA A 156 -22.87 -2.86 -1.63
CA ALA A 156 -23.36 -3.98 -2.45
C ALA A 156 -24.27 -3.54 -3.62
N ASP A 157 -25.07 -2.49 -3.44
CA ASP A 157 -25.96 -1.93 -4.48
C ASP A 157 -25.25 -0.97 -5.46
N GLY A 158 -23.95 -0.71 -5.26
CA GLY A 158 -23.13 0.19 -6.06
C GLY A 158 -23.09 1.65 -5.56
N THR A 159 -23.81 1.98 -4.49
CA THR A 159 -23.79 3.31 -3.87
C THR A 159 -22.39 3.66 -3.41
N ALA A 160 -21.88 4.82 -3.83
CA ALA A 160 -20.58 5.31 -3.38
C ALA A 160 -20.69 5.90 -1.97
N VAL A 161 -19.77 5.52 -1.10
CA VAL A 161 -19.65 6.09 0.25
C VAL A 161 -18.69 7.27 0.22
N ASN A 162 -19.15 8.42 0.70
CA ASN A 162 -18.35 9.66 0.72
C ASN A 162 -17.44 9.76 1.95
N ASP A 163 -17.59 8.93 2.96
CA ASP A 163 -16.59 8.88 4.03
C ASP A 163 -15.25 8.41 3.46
N ALA A 164 -14.14 8.88 4.03
CA ALA A 164 -12.80 8.48 3.65
C ALA A 164 -12.04 7.96 4.87
N LEU A 165 -11.30 6.86 4.68
CA LEU A 165 -10.40 6.32 5.71
C LEU A 165 -8.99 6.85 5.47
N LEU A 166 -8.33 7.36 6.52
CA LEU A 166 -6.96 7.88 6.42
C LEU A 166 -5.97 6.77 6.03
N THR A 167 -6.07 5.63 6.72
CA THR A 167 -5.32 4.41 6.41
C THR A 167 -5.52 3.96 4.96
N GLY A 168 -6.77 3.72 4.54
CA GLY A 168 -7.10 3.28 3.19
C GLY A 168 -6.63 4.27 2.12
N SER A 169 -6.83 5.57 2.34
CA SER A 169 -6.35 6.63 1.45
C SER A 169 -4.82 6.67 1.34
N SER A 170 -4.11 6.39 2.43
CA SER A 170 -2.64 6.35 2.42
C SER A 170 -2.11 5.17 1.61
N SER A 171 -2.76 4.00 1.70
CA SER A 171 -2.44 2.86 0.83
C SER A 171 -2.80 3.14 -0.64
N VAL A 172 -3.96 3.76 -0.90
CA VAL A 172 -4.32 4.16 -2.28
C VAL A 172 -3.32 5.15 -2.86
N HIS A 173 -2.83 6.12 -2.08
CA HIS A 173 -1.79 7.05 -2.52
C HIS A 173 -0.54 6.32 -3.02
N GLN A 174 -0.14 5.29 -2.29
CA GLN A 174 0.98 4.45 -2.66
C GLN A 174 0.69 3.57 -3.88
N ALA A 175 -0.47 2.95 -3.96
CA ALA A 175 -0.91 2.19 -5.11
C ALA A 175 -0.93 3.05 -6.39
N LEU A 176 -1.39 4.30 -6.30
CA LEU A 176 -1.36 5.25 -7.41
C LEU A 176 0.08 5.57 -7.86
N ARG A 177 1.02 5.71 -6.92
CA ARG A 177 2.44 5.88 -7.26
C ARG A 177 3.02 4.65 -7.98
N CYS A 178 2.65 3.44 -7.56
CA CYS A 178 3.03 2.21 -8.24
C CYS A 178 2.40 2.12 -9.64
N ALA A 179 1.12 2.47 -9.77
CA ALA A 179 0.44 2.51 -11.06
C ALA A 179 1.07 3.52 -12.03
N LEU A 180 1.45 4.70 -11.54
CA LEU A 180 2.18 5.70 -12.31
C LEU A 180 3.57 5.20 -12.75
N ALA A 181 4.29 4.47 -11.89
CA ALA A 181 5.57 3.87 -12.25
C ALA A 181 5.41 2.79 -13.33
N ILE A 182 4.36 1.97 -13.25
CA ILE A 182 4.01 1.02 -14.32
C ILE A 182 3.68 1.78 -15.63
N ALA A 183 2.89 2.84 -15.55
CA ALA A 183 2.51 3.67 -16.69
C ALA A 183 3.72 4.32 -17.39
N GLU A 184 4.63 4.89 -16.60
CA GLU A 184 5.90 5.44 -17.09
C GLU A 184 6.74 4.37 -17.78
N ARG A 185 6.84 3.17 -17.17
CA ARG A 185 7.60 2.05 -17.73
C ARG A 185 7.06 1.58 -19.08
N ARG A 186 5.75 1.69 -19.27
CA ARG A 186 5.02 1.40 -20.51
C ARG A 186 4.98 2.56 -21.51
N GLU A 187 5.53 3.72 -21.13
CA GLU A 187 5.44 4.95 -21.93
C GLU A 187 3.99 5.36 -22.23
N GLU A 188 3.07 5.14 -21.28
CA GLU A 188 1.66 5.53 -21.33
C GLU A 188 1.36 6.63 -20.29
N PRO A 189 1.54 7.93 -20.59
CA PRO A 189 1.36 9.00 -19.61
C PRO A 189 -0.06 9.08 -19.05
N GLN A 190 -0.18 9.23 -17.73
CA GLN A 190 -1.47 9.33 -17.01
C GLN A 190 -1.56 10.66 -16.21
N PRO A 191 -1.72 11.81 -16.88
CA PRO A 191 -1.71 13.12 -16.21
C PRO A 191 -2.83 13.29 -15.17
N ASP A 192 -4.00 12.69 -15.41
CA ASP A 192 -5.12 12.75 -14.46
C ASP A 192 -4.81 11.96 -13.18
N TRP A 193 -4.09 10.83 -13.30
CA TRP A 193 -3.64 10.06 -12.14
C TRP A 193 -2.57 10.82 -11.34
N GLU A 194 -1.66 11.55 -12.00
CA GLU A 194 -0.67 12.39 -11.33
C GLU A 194 -1.35 13.49 -10.49
N LEU A 195 -2.33 14.18 -11.07
CA LEU A 195 -3.11 15.21 -10.37
C LEU A 195 -3.88 14.62 -9.19
N ALA A 196 -4.56 13.48 -9.40
CA ALA A 196 -5.31 12.77 -8.36
C ALA A 196 -4.40 12.35 -7.19
N THR A 197 -3.21 11.81 -7.49
CA THR A 197 -2.20 11.41 -6.51
C THR A 197 -1.73 12.60 -5.68
N GLY A 198 -1.45 13.74 -6.35
CA GLY A 198 -1.06 14.98 -5.69
C GLY A 198 -2.14 15.54 -4.76
N ALA A 199 -3.40 15.52 -5.22
CA ALA A 199 -4.55 15.96 -4.42
C ALA A 199 -4.77 15.08 -3.19
N LEU A 200 -4.67 13.75 -3.34
CA LEU A 200 -4.77 12.80 -2.23
C LEU A 200 -3.64 12.99 -1.21
N ALA A 201 -2.40 13.15 -1.68
CA ALA A 201 -1.25 13.42 -0.82
C ALA A 201 -1.42 14.73 -0.04
N HIS A 202 -1.99 15.76 -0.67
CA HIS A 202 -2.28 17.03 -0.01
C HIS A 202 -3.36 16.89 1.06
N ALA A 203 -4.43 16.13 0.77
CA ALA A 203 -5.51 15.83 1.72
C ALA A 203 -4.98 15.11 2.96
N ILE A 204 -4.21 14.02 2.78
CA ILE A 204 -3.63 13.23 3.87
C ILE A 204 -2.78 14.09 4.82
N ARG A 205 -1.95 15.00 4.27
CA ARG A 205 -1.03 15.83 5.05
C ARG A 205 -1.70 17.01 5.76
N ASN A 206 -2.66 17.66 5.10
CA ASN A 206 -3.12 18.99 5.51
C ASN A 206 -4.58 19.04 5.93
N HIS A 207 -5.33 17.97 5.67
CA HIS A 207 -6.79 17.93 5.85
C HIS A 207 -7.26 16.68 6.63
N PRO A 208 -6.77 16.45 7.86
CA PRO A 208 -7.22 15.33 8.68
C PRO A 208 -8.74 15.35 8.91
N GLU A 209 -9.38 16.52 8.89
CA GLU A 209 -10.84 16.69 9.04
C GLU A 209 -11.67 16.06 7.90
N ARG A 210 -11.04 15.66 6.79
CA ARG A 210 -11.71 15.01 5.66
C ARG A 210 -11.81 13.50 5.80
N PHE A 211 -11.17 12.93 6.82
CA PHE A 211 -11.16 11.50 7.08
C PHE A 211 -11.97 11.19 8.35
N LEU A 212 -12.52 9.98 8.42
CA LEU A 212 -13.15 9.50 9.65
C LEU A 212 -12.12 9.44 10.77
N ASP A 213 -12.52 9.87 11.97
CA ASP A 213 -11.65 9.81 13.13
C ASP A 213 -11.52 8.36 13.63
N LYS A 214 -10.41 7.72 13.21
CA LYS A 214 -10.03 6.38 13.63
C LYS A 214 -8.68 6.40 14.35
N ASN A 215 -8.39 7.50 15.07
CA ASN A 215 -7.15 7.71 15.82
C ASN A 215 -6.84 6.65 16.90
N ARG A 216 -7.83 5.82 17.24
CA ARG A 216 -7.69 4.69 18.16
C ARG A 216 -7.01 3.48 17.53
N TYR A 217 -6.90 3.41 16.21
CA TYR A 217 -6.24 2.33 15.48
C TYR A 217 -4.82 2.75 15.09
N SER A 218 -3.86 1.85 15.23
CA SER A 218 -2.44 2.16 14.98
C SER A 218 -2.14 2.45 13.52
N MET A 219 -2.88 1.84 12.61
CA MET A 219 -2.73 2.06 11.18
C MET A 219 -2.94 3.53 10.80
N ASP A 220 -3.96 4.19 11.34
CA ASP A 220 -4.20 5.63 11.10
C ASP A 220 -3.01 6.50 11.53
N TRP A 221 -2.21 6.00 12.47
CA TRP A 221 -1.00 6.64 12.92
C TRP A 221 0.19 6.41 11.96
N TYR A 222 0.54 5.18 11.59
CA TYR A 222 1.76 4.93 10.79
C TYR A 222 1.53 4.84 9.26
N TYR A 223 0.31 4.63 8.77
CA TYR A 223 0.03 4.51 7.33
C TYR A 223 0.34 5.73 6.50
N PRO A 224 0.09 6.97 6.96
CA PRO A 224 0.49 8.14 6.19
C PRO A 224 2.00 8.16 5.89
N VAL A 225 2.80 7.53 6.76
CA VAL A 225 4.25 7.33 6.57
C VAL A 225 4.52 6.14 5.64
N LEU A 226 3.91 4.97 5.92
CA LEU A 226 4.10 3.76 5.11
C LEU A 226 3.65 3.93 3.66
N GLY A 227 2.50 4.59 3.45
CA GLY A 227 1.94 5.00 2.15
C GLY A 227 2.71 6.13 1.47
N GLY A 228 3.74 6.69 2.13
CA GLY A 228 4.65 7.69 1.56
C GLY A 228 4.02 9.06 1.30
N ALA A 229 2.84 9.35 1.85
CA ALA A 229 2.21 10.67 1.75
C ALA A 229 2.86 11.67 2.73
N VAL A 230 3.26 11.20 3.91
CA VAL A 230 3.99 11.93 4.94
C VAL A 230 5.43 11.42 4.96
N THR A 231 6.42 12.31 4.79
CA THR A 231 7.83 11.93 4.68
C THR A 231 8.74 12.88 5.47
N GLY A 232 10.03 12.55 5.58
CA GLY A 232 11.02 13.41 6.23
C GLY A 232 10.74 13.65 7.72
N SER A 233 11.02 14.87 8.20
CA SER A 233 10.87 15.20 9.62
C SER A 233 9.43 15.12 10.13
N GLU A 234 8.44 15.34 9.27
CA GLU A 234 7.02 15.20 9.60
C GLU A 234 6.68 13.73 9.91
N ALA A 235 7.21 12.79 9.12
CA ALA A 235 7.05 11.36 9.36
C ALA A 235 7.67 10.94 10.71
N THR A 236 8.91 11.36 10.98
CA THR A 236 9.56 11.08 12.26
C THR A 236 8.77 11.65 13.45
N ALA A 237 8.29 12.90 13.33
CA ALA A 237 7.49 13.52 14.39
C ALA A 237 6.18 12.76 14.64
N ARG A 238 5.49 12.37 13.57
CA ARG A 238 4.26 11.59 13.63
C ARG A 238 4.49 10.24 14.32
N ILE A 239 5.53 9.49 13.93
CA ILE A 239 5.87 8.23 14.61
C ILE A 239 6.16 8.47 16.10
N GLN A 240 6.93 9.49 16.44
CA GLN A 240 7.26 9.76 17.85
C GLN A 240 6.01 10.09 18.69
N GLU A 241 5.02 10.79 18.13
CA GLU A 241 3.78 11.16 18.81
C GLU A 241 2.94 9.94 19.24
N GLY A 242 2.83 8.92 18.39
CA GLY A 242 2.01 7.73 18.66
C GLY A 242 2.75 6.58 19.35
N TRP A 243 4.07 6.68 19.53
CA TRP A 243 4.90 5.57 19.95
C TRP A 243 4.45 4.94 21.27
N ASP A 244 4.37 5.73 22.34
CA ASP A 244 4.03 5.22 23.67
C ASP A 244 2.57 4.71 23.76
N ARG A 245 1.71 5.16 22.84
CA ARG A 245 0.31 4.73 22.76
C ARG A 245 0.20 3.35 22.14
N PHE A 246 0.89 3.11 21.03
CA PHE A 246 0.68 1.91 20.22
C PHE A 246 1.75 0.83 20.41
N VAL A 247 2.99 1.19 20.71
CA VAL A 247 4.06 0.21 20.86
C VAL A 247 4.04 -0.36 22.27
N VAL A 248 4.08 -1.68 22.36
CA VAL A 248 4.23 -2.44 23.60
C VAL A 248 5.64 -3.03 23.61
N PRO A 249 6.54 -2.51 24.46
CA PRO A 249 7.94 -2.94 24.46
C PRO A 249 8.08 -4.46 24.59
N GLY A 250 8.80 -5.06 23.65
CA GLY A 250 9.07 -6.51 23.63
C GLY A 250 7.89 -7.40 23.20
N LEU A 251 6.76 -6.82 22.78
CA LEU A 251 5.58 -7.59 22.35
C LEU A 251 5.09 -7.22 20.95
N GLY A 252 5.27 -5.96 20.52
CA GLY A 252 4.85 -5.49 19.19
C GLY A 252 3.97 -4.24 19.27
N VAL A 253 3.01 -4.13 18.36
CA VAL A 253 2.16 -2.96 18.16
C VAL A 253 0.70 -3.32 18.42
N ARG A 254 -0.01 -2.48 19.17
CA ARG A 254 -1.46 -2.59 19.36
C ARG A 254 -2.19 -2.35 18.04
N CYS A 255 -3.18 -3.17 17.73
CA CYS A 255 -4.13 -2.86 16.65
C CYS A 255 -5.02 -1.66 17.02
N VAL A 256 -5.54 -1.63 18.26
CA VAL A 256 -6.52 -0.63 18.71
C VAL A 256 -6.40 -0.32 20.21
N LEU A 257 -6.59 0.94 20.62
CA LEU A 257 -6.21 1.45 21.94
C LEU A 257 -7.03 1.05 23.19
N PRO A 258 -8.31 0.64 23.17
CA PRO A 258 -8.92 0.14 24.41
C PRO A 258 -8.47 -1.29 24.74
N ASN A 259 -7.91 -2.00 23.77
CA ASN A 259 -7.75 -3.43 23.85
C ASN A 259 -6.29 -3.82 24.16
N PRO A 260 -6.07 -4.73 25.12
CA PRO A 260 -4.74 -5.08 25.58
C PRO A 260 -4.13 -6.21 24.73
N TRP A 261 -4.17 -6.08 23.40
CA TRP A 261 -3.50 -7.02 22.49
C TRP A 261 -2.61 -6.31 21.48
N VAL A 262 -1.57 -7.02 21.06
CA VAL A 262 -0.70 -6.67 19.94
C VAL A 262 -0.98 -7.59 18.77
N THR A 263 -0.66 -7.13 17.56
CA THR A 263 -0.90 -7.89 16.33
C THR A 263 0.37 -7.95 15.49
N GLY A 264 0.64 -9.12 14.91
CA GLY A 264 1.88 -9.41 14.21
C GLY A 264 2.03 -8.61 12.91
N GLY A 265 1.00 -8.57 12.08
CA GLY A 265 1.02 -7.87 10.80
C GLY A 265 1.24 -6.36 10.95
N GLU A 266 0.48 -5.66 11.81
CA GLU A 266 0.67 -4.21 12.05
C GLU A 266 2.04 -3.90 12.63
N SER A 267 2.62 -4.83 13.39
CA SER A 267 4.00 -4.67 13.88
C SER A 267 5.01 -4.75 12.74
N CYS A 268 4.83 -5.69 11.81
CA CYS A 268 5.69 -5.84 10.64
C CYS A 268 5.58 -4.62 9.71
N GLU A 269 4.37 -4.09 9.55
CA GLU A 269 4.15 -2.86 8.80
C GLU A 269 4.71 -1.61 9.47
N LEU A 270 4.61 -1.49 10.79
CA LEU A 270 5.29 -0.41 11.50
C LEU A 270 6.80 -0.51 11.27
N ALA A 271 7.37 -1.72 11.28
CA ALA A 271 8.79 -1.91 10.98
C ALA A 271 9.14 -1.44 9.56
N LEU A 272 8.26 -1.65 8.58
CA LEU A 272 8.41 -1.13 7.23
C LEU A 272 8.31 0.40 7.19
N ALA A 273 7.35 1.00 7.90
CA ALA A 273 7.24 2.45 8.01
C ALA A 273 8.50 3.07 8.63
N LEU A 274 9.05 2.45 9.67
CA LEU A 274 10.33 2.84 10.31
C LEU A 274 11.51 2.67 9.36
N TRP A 275 11.54 1.60 8.56
CA TRP A 275 12.58 1.39 7.57
C TRP A 275 12.59 2.50 6.51
N VAL A 276 11.41 2.92 6.03
CA VAL A 276 11.26 4.03 5.06
C VAL A 276 11.73 5.37 5.63
N THR A 277 11.59 5.60 6.94
CA THR A 277 12.12 6.80 7.60
C THR A 277 13.61 6.72 7.94
N GLY A 278 14.27 5.58 7.64
CA GLY A 278 15.68 5.35 7.92
C GLY A 278 15.98 4.88 9.35
N GLU A 279 14.96 4.45 10.10
CA GLU A 279 15.06 3.99 11.49
C GLU A 279 15.24 2.47 11.57
N SER A 280 16.22 1.93 10.84
CA SER A 280 16.44 0.48 10.68
C SER A 280 16.65 -0.28 11.99
N ASP A 281 17.30 0.33 13.00
CA ASP A 281 17.50 -0.31 14.30
C ASP A 281 16.18 -0.51 15.05
N ARG A 282 15.29 0.51 15.05
CA ARG A 282 13.94 0.39 15.64
C ARG A 282 13.05 -0.56 14.87
N ALA A 283 13.17 -0.57 13.54
CA ALA A 283 12.46 -1.54 12.71
C ALA A 283 12.87 -2.97 13.08
N LEU A 284 14.17 -3.23 13.26
CA LEU A 284 14.68 -4.52 13.72
C LEU A 284 14.16 -4.88 15.11
N GLU A 285 14.16 -3.94 16.06
CA GLU A 285 13.62 -4.16 17.41
C GLU A 285 12.15 -4.58 17.39
N ILE A 286 11.32 -3.93 16.56
CA ILE A 286 9.91 -4.32 16.39
C ILE A 286 9.79 -5.74 15.82
N LEU A 287 10.55 -6.09 14.78
CA LEU A 287 10.51 -7.44 14.20
C LEU A 287 10.99 -8.54 15.17
N GLN A 288 11.96 -8.22 16.02
CA GLN A 288 12.40 -9.11 17.10
C GLN A 288 11.30 -9.28 18.15
N SER A 289 10.56 -8.21 18.44
CA SER A 289 9.50 -8.21 19.46
C SER A 289 8.30 -9.10 19.12
N VAL A 290 8.08 -9.41 17.84
CA VAL A 290 6.95 -10.27 17.40
C VAL A 290 7.31 -11.74 17.25
N GLN A 291 8.56 -12.15 17.51
CA GLN A 291 8.96 -13.57 17.37
C GLN A 291 8.25 -14.52 18.34
N HIS A 292 7.70 -14.01 19.44
CA HIS A 292 6.83 -14.79 20.33
C HIS A 292 5.54 -15.27 19.65
N LEU A 293 5.14 -14.67 18.52
CA LEU A 293 3.96 -15.07 17.73
C LEU A 293 4.25 -16.24 16.78
N ARG A 294 5.52 -16.62 16.55
CA ARG A 294 5.86 -17.72 15.65
C ARG A 294 5.29 -19.04 16.19
N ALA A 295 4.47 -19.71 15.39
CA ALA A 295 3.86 -20.99 15.70
C ALA A 295 4.68 -22.18 15.15
N GLU A 296 4.36 -23.39 15.62
CA GLU A 296 4.87 -24.62 15.00
C GLU A 296 4.39 -24.71 13.54
N GLY A 297 5.30 -25.03 12.61
CA GLY A 297 5.02 -25.03 11.17
C GLY A 297 5.29 -23.70 10.47
N GLY A 298 5.82 -22.69 11.18
CA GLY A 298 6.44 -21.51 10.60
C GLY A 298 5.50 -20.36 10.21
N LEU A 299 4.20 -20.50 10.41
CA LEU A 299 3.26 -19.37 10.41
C LEU A 299 3.30 -18.63 11.75
N TYR A 300 2.54 -17.55 11.85
CA TYR A 300 2.50 -16.67 13.00
C TYR A 300 1.07 -16.49 13.47
N TRP A 301 0.87 -16.51 14.79
CA TRP A 301 -0.39 -16.10 15.38
C TRP A 301 -0.67 -14.65 15.04
N THR A 302 -1.92 -14.35 14.65
CA THR A 302 -2.35 -12.99 14.31
C THR A 302 -2.07 -12.02 15.45
N GLY A 303 -2.41 -12.38 16.70
CA GLY A 303 -2.24 -11.49 17.84
C GLY A 303 -2.00 -12.17 19.18
N TYR A 304 -1.72 -11.34 20.17
CA TYR A 304 -1.45 -11.76 21.54
C TYR A 304 -2.02 -10.76 22.55
N VAL A 305 -2.86 -11.25 23.45
CA VAL A 305 -3.39 -10.50 24.59
C VAL A 305 -2.34 -10.47 25.69
N PHE A 306 -1.91 -9.28 26.11
CA PHE A 306 -0.79 -9.09 27.05
C PHE A 306 -1.20 -8.66 28.47
N GLU A 307 -2.45 -8.25 28.68
CA GLU A 307 -3.04 -8.01 30.01
C GLU A 307 -4.25 -8.92 30.27
N GLY A 308 -4.56 -9.18 31.54
CA GLY A 308 -5.64 -10.09 31.92
C GLY A 308 -5.31 -11.55 31.58
N ASN A 309 -6.19 -12.20 30.80
CA ASN A 309 -5.99 -13.58 30.38
C ASN A 309 -5.05 -13.64 29.17
N LYS A 310 -3.74 -13.75 29.46
CA LYS A 310 -2.71 -13.76 28.43
C LYS A 310 -2.82 -14.99 27.53
N ALA A 311 -3.09 -14.77 26.25
CA ALA A 311 -3.27 -15.83 25.26
C ALA A 311 -2.99 -15.32 23.85
N PHE A 312 -2.69 -16.23 22.93
CA PHE A 312 -2.77 -15.93 21.50
C PHE A 312 -4.23 -15.70 21.14
N TRP A 313 -4.51 -14.55 20.53
CA TRP A 313 -5.85 -14.20 20.11
C TRP A 313 -5.80 -13.15 18.99
N PRO A 314 -6.55 -13.33 17.90
CA PRO A 314 -7.33 -14.53 17.60
C PRO A 314 -6.42 -15.75 17.34
N GLU A 315 -6.95 -16.96 17.56
CA GLU A 315 -6.24 -18.23 17.31
C GLU A 315 -6.19 -18.54 15.79
N GLU A 316 -5.58 -17.62 15.05
CA GLU A 316 -5.52 -17.64 13.59
C GLU A 316 -4.06 -17.58 13.14
N LEU A 317 -3.72 -18.39 12.13
CA LEU A 317 -2.41 -18.41 11.48
C LEU A 317 -2.57 -17.87 10.07
N THR A 318 -2.37 -16.56 9.92
CA THR A 318 -2.81 -15.84 8.73
C THR A 318 -1.70 -15.72 7.69
N THR A 319 -2.08 -15.86 6.42
CA THR A 319 -1.19 -15.59 5.28
C THR A 319 -0.69 -14.17 5.29
N TRP A 320 -1.55 -13.26 5.72
CA TRP A 320 -1.28 -11.86 5.96
C TRP A 320 -0.13 -11.63 6.95
N THR A 321 -0.21 -12.11 8.20
CA THR A 321 0.86 -11.88 9.19
C THR A 321 2.19 -12.48 8.74
N ALA A 322 2.17 -13.68 8.14
CA ALA A 322 3.36 -14.29 7.56
C ALA A 322 3.91 -13.47 6.38
N GLY A 323 3.03 -12.92 5.54
CA GLY A 323 3.37 -12.08 4.40
C GLY A 323 4.04 -10.78 4.83
N SER A 324 3.43 -10.03 5.75
CA SER A 324 3.99 -8.78 6.27
C SER A 324 5.37 -9.00 6.88
N LEU A 325 5.56 -10.09 7.61
CA LEU A 325 6.86 -10.43 8.18
C LEU A 325 7.91 -10.69 7.10
N LEU A 326 7.59 -11.54 6.11
CA LEU A 326 8.53 -11.86 5.03
C LEU A 326 8.91 -10.60 4.23
N LEU A 327 7.96 -9.70 3.97
CA LEU A 327 8.21 -8.42 3.31
C LEU A 327 9.11 -7.50 4.15
N ALA A 328 8.83 -7.38 5.45
CA ALA A 328 9.66 -6.59 6.36
C ALA A 328 11.08 -7.14 6.48
N VAL A 329 11.23 -8.46 6.58
CA VAL A 329 12.54 -9.13 6.61
C VAL A 329 13.27 -8.94 5.29
N ALA A 330 12.61 -9.07 4.13
CA ALA A 330 13.22 -8.82 2.82
C ALA A 330 13.76 -7.38 2.71
N ALA A 331 13.00 -6.41 3.22
CA ALA A 331 13.39 -5.00 3.23
C ALA A 331 14.65 -4.75 4.06
N LEU A 332 14.68 -5.27 5.29
CA LEU A 332 15.81 -5.08 6.19
C LEU A 332 17.02 -5.93 5.80
N GLY A 333 16.80 -7.19 5.41
CA GLY A 333 17.84 -8.16 5.03
C GLY A 333 18.50 -7.84 3.69
N GLY A 334 17.76 -7.29 2.73
CA GLY A 334 18.29 -6.81 1.46
C GLY A 334 19.20 -5.58 1.60
N THR A 335 19.21 -4.90 2.76
CA THR A 335 20.19 -3.86 3.08
C THR A 335 21.47 -4.46 3.67
N ARG A 336 22.33 -5.01 2.82
CA ARG A 336 23.75 -5.13 3.21
C ARG A 336 24.30 -3.71 3.40
N ARG A 337 24.41 -3.28 4.67
CA ARG A 337 25.03 -2.03 5.13
C ARG A 337 26.16 -1.60 4.18
N PRO A 338 26.06 -0.46 3.46
CA PRO A 338 27.23 0.07 2.77
C PRO A 338 28.27 0.42 3.85
N PRO A 339 29.57 0.11 3.64
CA PRO A 339 30.59 0.49 4.60
C PRO A 339 30.55 2.02 4.74
N ARG A 340 30.59 2.49 6.00
CA ARG A 340 30.70 3.91 6.36
C ARG A 340 31.83 4.51 5.52
N SER A 341 31.48 5.29 4.50
CA SER A 341 32.40 6.15 3.79
C SER A 341 32.09 7.59 4.19
N SER A 342 33.16 8.27 4.58
CA SER A 342 33.27 9.63 5.14
C SER A 342 32.58 10.71 4.30
N PRO A 343 32.32 11.91 4.87
CA PRO A 343 31.40 12.87 4.30
C PRO A 343 31.99 13.56 3.08
N GLY A 344 31.24 13.55 1.98
CA GLY A 344 31.53 14.42 0.83
C GLY A 344 31.29 13.78 -0.53
N SER A 345 30.03 13.74 -0.98
CA SER A 345 29.65 14.00 -2.38
C SER A 345 28.13 13.92 -2.48
N GLY A 346 27.47 15.08 -2.48
CA GLY A 346 26.03 15.17 -2.71
C GLY A 346 25.67 14.79 -4.14
N CYS A 347 24.71 13.88 -4.28
CA CYS A 347 24.01 13.65 -5.54
C CYS A 347 22.54 13.99 -5.31
N ARG A 348 22.09 15.05 -5.98
CA ARG A 348 20.69 15.49 -6.02
C ARG A 348 20.00 14.65 -7.09
N SER A 349 19.09 13.76 -6.71
CA SER A 349 18.06 13.23 -7.60
C SER A 349 16.88 14.20 -7.61
N GLY A 350 16.40 14.52 -8.81
CA GLY A 350 15.55 15.67 -9.07
C GLY A 350 14.08 15.33 -9.02
N TRP A 351 13.41 15.76 -7.95
CA TRP A 351 12.01 16.20 -7.96
C TRP A 351 11.99 17.51 -7.18
N ASN A 352 12.33 18.60 -7.87
CA ASN A 352 12.04 19.99 -7.48
C ASN A 352 12.49 20.93 -8.61
N ARG A 353 11.54 21.30 -9.47
CA ARG A 353 11.62 22.51 -10.29
C ARG A 353 10.25 23.18 -10.33
N THR A 354 9.94 23.91 -9.29
CA THR A 354 9.18 25.16 -9.44
C THR A 354 10.20 26.29 -9.54
N ALA A 355 10.09 27.04 -10.64
CA ALA A 355 10.93 28.18 -10.92
C ALA A 355 10.68 29.29 -9.89
N ALA A 356 11.71 29.64 -9.12
CA ALA A 356 11.78 30.94 -8.45
C ALA A 356 12.71 31.82 -9.29
N ALA A 357 12.10 32.71 -10.08
CA ALA A 357 12.83 33.81 -10.70
C ALA A 357 13.12 34.88 -9.65
N GLU A 358 14.38 35.29 -9.59
CA GLU A 358 14.91 36.34 -8.73
C GLU A 358 14.22 37.68 -9.01
N SER A 359 13.80 38.36 -7.96
CA SER A 359 13.93 39.83 -7.85
C SER A 359 13.77 40.27 -6.40
N GLY A 360 14.74 41.02 -5.91
CA GLY A 360 14.58 41.90 -4.76
C GLY A 360 15.33 43.20 -5.06
N PRO A 361 15.35 44.20 -4.15
CA PRO A 361 14.46 44.41 -3.01
C PRO A 361 13.82 45.82 -3.04
N GLY A 362 12.75 46.03 -2.27
CA GLY A 362 12.15 47.36 -2.10
C GLY A 362 11.12 47.40 -0.98
N ALA A 363 11.42 48.19 0.05
CA ALA A 363 10.74 48.28 1.34
C ALA A 363 9.32 48.88 1.29
N ALA A 364 8.49 48.50 2.28
CA ALA A 364 7.77 49.37 3.23
C ALA A 364 6.34 48.89 3.56
N GLY A 365 6.12 48.58 4.85
CA GLY A 365 4.96 48.95 5.70
C GLY A 365 3.52 48.50 5.33
N PRO A 366 2.76 47.88 6.25
CA PRO A 366 1.32 47.64 6.09
C PRO A 366 0.52 48.90 6.50
N PRO A 367 -0.77 49.05 6.11
CA PRO A 367 -1.81 48.59 7.04
C PRO A 367 -3.18 48.17 6.44
N SER A 368 -3.87 47.32 7.21
CA SER A 368 -5.27 47.41 7.69
C SER A 368 -6.47 47.61 6.73
N ALA A 369 -7.35 46.60 6.76
CA ALA A 369 -8.81 46.62 6.98
C ALA A 369 -9.81 47.30 6.03
N ALA A 370 -10.97 46.63 5.94
CA ALA A 370 -12.33 47.08 5.58
C ALA A 370 -12.83 46.75 4.16
N ASP A 371 -13.68 45.72 4.11
CA ASP A 371 -14.89 45.60 3.27
C ASP A 371 -15.90 46.73 3.67
N PRO A 372 -17.01 47.05 2.97
CA PRO A 372 -17.63 46.41 1.80
C PRO A 372 -18.22 47.37 0.73
N ALA A 373 -18.75 46.80 -0.37
CA ALA A 373 -20.08 47.11 -0.97
C ALA A 373 -20.15 47.08 -2.51
N ARG A 374 -20.99 46.15 -3.00
CA ARG A 374 -22.00 46.20 -4.09
C ARG A 374 -22.02 47.40 -5.06
N TYR A 375 -22.09 47.07 -6.35
CA TYR A 375 -22.92 47.56 -7.48
C TYR A 375 -22.25 46.95 -8.74
N GLY A 376 -22.85 46.35 -9.77
CA GLY A 376 -24.20 46.36 -10.32
C GLY A 376 -24.09 46.53 -11.84
N VAL A 377 -24.51 45.51 -12.60
CA VAL A 377 -25.12 45.56 -13.96
C VAL A 377 -24.23 45.96 -15.16
N SER A 378 -24.10 45.07 -16.18
CA SER A 378 -24.82 45.15 -17.47
C SER A 378 -24.25 44.25 -18.58
N ASP A 379 -25.18 43.70 -19.35
CA ASP A 379 -25.17 42.95 -20.61
C ASP A 379 -24.11 43.29 -21.68
N GLU A 380 -23.72 42.31 -22.51
CA GLU A 380 -24.13 42.21 -23.94
C GLU A 380 -23.59 40.93 -24.63
N GLN A 381 -24.50 40.22 -25.31
CA GLN A 381 -24.24 39.20 -26.34
C GLN A 381 -23.79 39.88 -27.65
N VAL A 382 -23.00 39.21 -28.51
CA VAL A 382 -23.25 39.09 -29.97
C VAL A 382 -22.44 37.92 -30.57
N ASP A 383 -23.11 37.25 -31.49
CA ASP A 383 -22.86 36.02 -32.24
C ASP A 383 -22.11 36.27 -33.59
N HIS A 384 -21.75 35.15 -34.23
CA HIS A 384 -21.59 34.89 -35.67
C HIS A 384 -20.18 34.81 -36.30
N GLY A 385 -19.97 33.70 -37.02
CA GLY A 385 -19.20 33.72 -38.26
C GLY A 385 -18.46 32.43 -38.64
N ARG A 386 -19.18 31.44 -39.17
CA ARG A 386 -18.61 30.38 -40.05
C ARG A 386 -18.06 31.01 -41.34
N GLU A 387 -16.99 30.45 -41.90
CA GLU A 387 -16.94 29.95 -43.30
C GLU A 387 -15.58 29.32 -43.67
N THR A 388 -15.57 28.68 -44.83
CA THR A 388 -14.94 27.41 -45.17
C THR A 388 -14.02 27.49 -46.39
N VAL A 389 -13.04 26.57 -46.45
CA VAL A 389 -12.59 25.78 -47.62
C VAL A 389 -11.62 26.39 -48.65
N THR A 390 -10.52 25.63 -48.87
CA THR A 390 -9.80 25.22 -50.10
C THR A 390 -8.29 25.18 -49.79
N GLY A 391 -7.46 24.16 -50.02
CA GLY A 391 -7.56 22.92 -50.78
C GLY A 391 -6.47 22.90 -51.87
N HIS A 392 -5.28 22.32 -51.61
CA HIS A 392 -4.48 21.53 -52.59
C HIS A 392 -3.11 21.09 -52.02
N ASP A 393 -2.90 19.77 -51.99
CA ASP A 393 -1.62 19.04 -51.98
C ASP A 393 -1.24 18.78 -53.46
N PRO A 394 0.06 18.78 -53.83
CA PRO A 394 0.65 17.48 -54.15
C PRO A 394 2.14 17.32 -53.73
N ARG A 395 2.42 16.20 -53.05
CA ARG A 395 3.72 15.53 -52.83
C ARG A 395 4.36 15.00 -54.14
N PRO A 396 5.59 14.42 -54.16
CA PRO A 396 6.69 14.39 -53.16
C PRO A 396 8.08 14.77 -53.74
N CYS A 397 9.07 15.03 -52.87
CA CYS A 397 10.49 14.93 -53.22
C CYS A 397 11.25 14.05 -52.23
N ARG A 398 12.00 13.11 -52.80
CA ARG A 398 12.80 12.06 -52.17
C ARG A 398 14.24 12.56 -52.11
N VAL A 399 14.87 12.59 -50.93
CA VAL A 399 16.33 12.75 -50.79
C VAL A 399 16.83 11.69 -49.82
N GLU A 400 17.81 10.92 -50.28
CA GLU A 400 18.49 9.86 -49.57
C GLU A 400 19.67 10.38 -48.73
N ARG A 401 19.90 9.66 -47.60
CA ARG A 401 21.17 9.42 -46.89
C ARG A 401 21.88 10.58 -46.19
N GLU A 402 21.99 10.45 -44.87
CA GLU A 402 23.30 10.44 -44.20
C GLU A 402 23.25 9.56 -42.93
N GLN A 403 24.11 8.53 -42.92
CA GLN A 403 24.38 7.68 -41.77
C GLN A 403 25.32 8.42 -40.82
N VAL A 404 24.95 8.58 -39.56
CA VAL A 404 25.87 8.95 -38.48
C VAL A 404 25.99 7.77 -37.53
N VAL A 405 27.08 7.02 -37.67
CA VAL A 405 27.56 6.02 -36.72
C VAL A 405 28.39 6.73 -35.66
N ARG A 406 28.03 6.61 -34.37
CA ARG A 406 28.86 6.95 -33.20
C ARG A 406 28.60 5.97 -32.04
N PRO A 407 29.59 5.80 -31.14
CA PRO A 407 30.10 4.48 -30.78
C PRO A 407 29.42 3.83 -29.58
N ALA A 408 29.56 2.51 -29.52
CA ALA A 408 29.18 1.65 -28.41
C ALA A 408 29.74 2.17 -27.07
N ARG A 409 28.84 2.45 -26.12
CA ARG A 409 29.19 2.62 -24.71
C ARG A 409 29.16 1.26 -24.02
N GLN A 410 30.27 0.91 -23.39
CA GLN A 410 30.37 -0.18 -22.42
C GLN A 410 29.38 0.04 -21.26
N PRO A 411 28.72 -1.00 -20.73
CA PRO A 411 27.90 -0.87 -19.54
C PRO A 411 28.81 -0.88 -18.32
N GLY A 412 29.26 0.31 -17.92
CA GLY A 412 29.95 0.56 -16.66
C GLY A 412 29.10 1.50 -15.81
N GLY A 413 27.96 1.01 -15.33
CA GLY A 413 27.07 1.72 -14.42
C GLY A 413 26.79 0.84 -13.22
N ARG A 414 27.29 1.25 -12.04
CA ARG A 414 26.99 0.60 -10.76
C ARG A 414 25.48 0.53 -10.58
N VAL A 415 24.98 -0.70 -10.41
CA VAL A 415 23.63 -1.01 -9.93
C VAL A 415 23.45 -0.31 -8.58
N VAL A 416 22.65 0.75 -8.58
CA VAL A 416 22.02 1.25 -7.36
C VAL A 416 20.92 0.24 -7.05
N HIS A 417 20.96 -0.36 -5.87
CA HIS A 417 20.11 -1.48 -5.48
C HIS A 417 18.61 -1.09 -5.60
N PRO A 418 17.76 -1.88 -6.30
CA PRO A 418 16.34 -1.56 -6.50
C PRO A 418 15.53 -1.42 -5.21
N LEU A 419 15.95 -2.02 -4.09
CA LEU A 419 15.17 -2.05 -2.84
C LEU A 419 14.83 -0.66 -2.25
N HIS A 420 15.57 0.40 -2.58
CA HIS A 420 15.29 1.75 -2.09
C HIS A 420 14.05 2.41 -2.74
N GLU A 421 13.52 1.84 -3.82
CA GLU A 421 12.28 2.28 -4.49
C GLU A 421 11.09 1.32 -4.25
N VAL A 422 11.29 0.21 -3.53
CA VAL A 422 10.36 -0.95 -3.56
C VAL A 422 9.79 -1.33 -2.20
N VAL A 423 10.31 -0.79 -1.10
CA VAL A 423 9.78 -1.14 0.23
C VAL A 423 9.15 0.04 0.96
N ALA A 424 8.28 0.73 0.23
CA ALA A 424 7.14 1.42 0.79
C ALA A 424 5.96 1.03 -0.11
N PRO A 425 5.55 -0.25 -0.06
CA PRO A 425 4.13 -0.54 0.10
C PRO A 425 3.80 -1.86 0.78
N VAL A 426 3.42 -1.79 2.05
CA VAL A 426 2.64 -2.85 2.67
C VAL A 426 1.37 -2.19 3.20
N GLY A 427 0.24 -2.80 2.89
CA GLY A 427 -1.05 -2.46 3.43
C GLY A 427 -1.59 -3.70 4.16
N VAL A 428 -2.47 -3.52 5.14
CA VAL A 428 -3.26 -4.45 5.98
C VAL A 428 -4.74 -4.00 6.01
N GLN A 429 -5.65 -4.96 6.15
CA GLN A 429 -7.07 -4.74 6.47
C GLN A 429 -7.29 -4.42 7.95
N GLN A 430 -8.10 -3.40 8.21
CA GLN A 430 -8.59 -3.14 9.57
C GLN A 430 -9.50 -4.31 10.00
N VAL A 431 -9.22 -4.93 11.15
CA VAL A 431 -10.17 -5.87 11.79
C VAL A 431 -11.47 -5.10 12.05
N HIS A 432 -12.44 -5.28 11.16
CA HIS A 432 -13.75 -4.67 11.28
C HIS A 432 -14.53 -5.42 12.37
N GLN A 433 -14.64 -4.79 13.54
CA GLN A 433 -15.69 -5.10 14.50
C GLN A 433 -16.83 -4.10 14.27
N ASP A 434 -18.04 -4.63 14.09
CA ASP A 434 -19.27 -3.86 14.02
C ASP A 434 -19.44 -3.02 15.30
N PRO A 435 -19.65 -1.69 15.20
CA PRO A 435 -19.83 -0.82 16.36
C PRO A 435 -21.19 -0.97 17.07
N GLU A 436 -22.07 -1.90 16.65
CA GLU A 436 -23.44 -2.04 17.18
C GLU A 436 -23.62 -3.14 18.26
N ASN A 437 -22.58 -3.88 18.65
CA ASN A 437 -22.71 -4.98 19.62
C ASN A 437 -22.03 -4.77 20.99
N ASP A 438 -21.67 -3.53 21.34
CA ASP A 438 -21.01 -3.18 22.61
C ASP A 438 -21.96 -3.14 23.84
N ASP A 439 -22.99 -3.97 23.91
CA ASP A 439 -23.89 -3.97 25.09
C ASP A 439 -24.56 -5.32 25.38
N GLU A 440 -23.79 -6.38 25.63
CA GLU A 440 -24.25 -7.46 26.52
C GLU A 440 -23.09 -7.99 27.38
N GLY A 441 -22.96 -7.43 28.58
CA GLY A 441 -22.19 -8.04 29.65
C GLY A 441 -22.81 -9.39 30.03
N GLN A 442 -22.16 -10.49 29.63
CA GLN A 442 -22.52 -11.82 30.11
C GLN A 442 -22.01 -12.01 31.54
N ASP A 443 -22.93 -11.81 32.47
CA ASP A 443 -22.85 -12.22 33.87
C ASP A 443 -22.80 -13.76 33.94
N VAL A 444 -21.66 -14.31 34.33
CA VAL A 444 -21.45 -15.77 34.44
C VAL A 444 -22.03 -16.24 35.77
N GLY A 445 -23.34 -16.48 35.79
CA GLY A 445 -24.03 -17.14 36.89
C GLY A 445 -23.88 -18.66 36.84
N HIS A 446 -23.15 -19.21 37.81
CA HIS A 446 -23.06 -20.65 38.11
C HIS A 446 -24.32 -21.13 38.84
N ASP A 447 -24.59 -22.44 38.75
CA ASP A 447 -25.64 -23.29 39.39
C ASP A 447 -26.71 -23.73 38.38
N GLY A 448 -27.03 -25.01 38.18
CA GLY A 448 -26.79 -26.24 38.92
C GLY A 448 -27.96 -27.19 38.55
N ASP A 449 -27.66 -28.46 38.29
CA ASP A 449 -28.59 -29.53 37.90
C ASP A 449 -29.93 -29.56 38.67
N ASP A 450 -31.05 -29.76 37.97
CA ASP A 450 -32.10 -30.72 38.38
C ASP A 450 -32.98 -31.14 37.18
N PRO A 451 -33.04 -32.43 36.81
CA PRO A 451 -33.98 -32.95 35.84
C PRO A 451 -35.21 -33.53 36.54
N ARG A 452 -36.39 -32.91 36.36
CA ARG A 452 -37.72 -33.56 36.35
C ARG A 452 -38.86 -32.55 36.18
N ARG A 453 -39.48 -32.51 35.00
CA ARG A 453 -40.94 -32.62 34.77
C ARG A 453 -41.31 -32.49 33.31
#